data_AF-A0AA37HGQ1-F1
#
_entry.id   AF-A0AA37HGQ1-F1
#
_cell.length_a   1.000
_cell.length_b   1.000
_cell.length_c   1.000
_cell.angle_alpha   90.00
_cell.angle_beta   90.00
_cell.angle_gamma   90.00
#
_symmetry.space_group_name_H-M   'P 1'
#
loop_
_entity.id
_entity.type
_entity.pdbx_description
1 polymer ?
#
loop_
_entity_poly.entity_id
_entity_poly.type
_entity_poly.pdbx_seq_one_letter_code
_entity_poly.pdbx_strand_id
1 'polypeptide(L)' 'MRDHDRWMVARDALLLKVRGRRESSSLPRLVDLVLARALVSAGTIADELGVTPRAAQTLVADLGLRELTGRERYRAWGIL' A
#
# COMPACT_ATOMS: atom_id res chain seq x y z
N MET A 1 21.78 6.24 -5.16
CA MET A 1 21.51 6.72 -3.79
C MET A 1 20.18 7.45 -3.64
N ARG A 2 19.69 8.19 -4.66
CA ARG A 2 18.46 9.00 -4.57
C ARG A 2 17.15 8.25 -4.31
N ASP A 3 17.01 7.00 -4.73
CA ASP A 3 15.74 6.26 -4.59
C ASP A 3 15.51 5.71 -3.18
N HIS A 4 16.59 5.47 -2.43
CA HIS A 4 16.48 4.97 -1.05
C HIS A 4 15.95 6.05 -0.10
N ASP A 5 16.43 7.29 -0.25
CA ASP A 5 15.98 8.41 0.56
C ASP A 5 14.49 8.72 0.35
N ARG A 6 14.01 8.65 -0.91
CA ARG A 6 12.58 8.86 -1.22
C ARG A 6 11.71 7.76 -0.62
N TRP A 7 12.17 6.51 -0.71
CA TRP A 7 11.49 5.37 -0.11
C TRP A 7 11.36 5.51 1.41
N MET A 8 12.41 5.94 2.10
CA MET A 8 12.36 6.20 3.54
C MET A 8 11.37 7.32 3.90
N VAL A 9 11.38 8.43 3.16
CA VAL A 9 10.47 9.56 3.39
C VAL A 9 9.00 9.15 3.23
N ALA A 10 8.70 8.39 2.17
CA ALA A 10 7.34 7.93 1.92
C ALA A 10 6.90 6.82 2.90
N ARG A 11 7.84 5.98 3.39
CA ARG A 11 7.62 5.06 4.52
C ARG A 11 7.22 5.80 5.79
N ASP A 12 7.97 6.83 6.19
CA ASP A 12 7.66 7.58 7.42
C ASP A 12 6.32 8.32 7.32
N ALA A 13 6.00 8.86 6.14
CA ALA A 13 4.70 9.47 5.88
C ALA A 13 3.54 8.46 6.00
N LEU A 14 3.72 7.22 5.52
CA LEU A 14 2.73 6.15 5.66
C LEU A 14 2.55 5.74 7.12
N LEU A 15 3.64 5.58 7.87
CA LEU A 15 3.57 5.25 9.30
C LEU A 15 2.85 6.34 10.11
N LEU A 16 3.03 7.62 9.75
CA LEU A 16 2.34 8.74 10.39
C LEU A 16 0.81 8.69 10.15
N LYS A 17 0.37 8.31 8.95
CA LYS A 17 -1.07 8.18 8.60
C LYS A 17 -1.79 7.10 9.41
N VAL A 18 -1.05 6.09 9.90
CA VAL A 18 -1.63 4.94 10.61
C VAL A 18 -1.57 5.09 12.13
N ARG A 19 -0.64 5.90 12.68
CA ARG A 19 -0.44 6.10 14.13
C ARG A 19 -1.68 6.51 14.95
N GLY A 20 -2.77 6.95 14.31
CA GLY A 20 -4.05 7.29 14.97
C GLY A 20 -5.26 6.44 14.55
N ARG A 21 -5.07 5.42 13.71
CA ARG A 21 -6.15 4.55 13.20
C ARG A 21 -6.28 3.31 14.10
N ARG A 22 -7.51 2.84 14.33
CA ARG A 22 -7.77 1.61 15.11
C ARG A 22 -7.08 0.41 14.46
N GLU A 23 -6.44 -0.43 15.28
CA GLU A 23 -5.74 -1.66 14.86
C GLU A 23 -6.64 -2.65 14.10
N SER A 24 -7.95 -2.64 14.37
CA SER A 24 -8.92 -3.53 13.71
C SER A 24 -9.28 -3.13 12.27
N SER A 25 -8.69 -2.06 11.73
CA SER A 25 -8.94 -1.59 10.37
C SER A 25 -8.02 -2.28 9.35
N SER A 26 -8.53 -2.47 8.14
CA SER A 26 -7.78 -3.00 6.99
C SER A 26 -6.70 -2.03 6.46
N LEU A 27 -6.76 -0.74 6.83
CA LEU A 27 -5.77 0.27 6.43
C LEU A 27 -4.40 0.11 7.11
N PRO A 28 -4.30 -0.03 8.45
CA PRO A 28 -3.04 -0.39 9.12
C PRO A 28 -2.38 -1.63 8.51
N ARG A 29 -3.15 -2.71 8.32
CA ARG A 29 -2.64 -3.97 7.72
C ARG A 29 -2.15 -3.77 6.28
N LEU A 30 -2.81 -2.91 5.49
CA LEU A 30 -2.32 -2.57 4.15
C LEU A 30 -0.96 -1.84 4.22
N VAL A 31 -0.78 -0.92 5.17
CA VAL A 31 0.51 -0.23 5.34
C VAL A 31 1.60 -1.21 5.75
N ASP A 32 1.34 -2.09 6.72
CA ASP A 32 2.31 -3.12 7.12
C ASP A 32 2.71 -4.01 5.94
N LEU A 33 1.74 -4.40 5.10
CA LEU A 33 1.99 -5.20 3.91
C LEU A 33 2.89 -4.45 2.89
N VAL A 34 2.64 -3.17 2.67
CA VAL A 34 3.42 -2.34 1.73
C VAL A 34 4.82 -2.01 2.28
N LEU A 35 4.97 -1.91 3.60
CA LEU A 35 6.26 -1.75 4.24
C LEU A 35 7.08 -3.04 4.22
N ALA A 36 6.42 -4.20 4.35
CA ALA A 36 7.05 -5.50 4.21
C ALA A 36 7.40 -5.84 2.76
N ARG A 37 6.62 -5.35 1.79
CA ARG A 37 6.80 -5.60 0.36
C ARG A 37 6.81 -4.29 -0.40
N ALA A 38 7.97 -3.94 -0.98
CA ALA A 38 8.15 -2.72 -1.77
C ALA A 38 7.20 -2.60 -2.98
N LEU A 39 6.60 -3.71 -3.42
CA LEU A 39 5.61 -3.77 -4.50
C LEU A 39 4.49 -4.74 -4.13
N VAL A 40 3.24 -4.28 -4.20
CA VAL A 40 2.05 -5.09 -3.90
C VAL A 40 1.01 -4.95 -5.00
N SER A 41 0.32 -6.04 -5.33
CA SER A 41 -0.79 -6.06 -6.30
C SER A 41 -2.14 -6.11 -5.61
N ALA A 42 -3.22 -5.83 -6.34
CA ALA A 42 -4.57 -5.85 -5.77
C ALA A 42 -4.96 -7.25 -5.32
N GLY A 43 -4.49 -8.29 -6.02
CA GLY A 43 -4.66 -9.68 -5.62
C GLY A 43 -3.91 -9.99 -4.32
N THR A 44 -2.64 -9.61 -4.23
CA THR A 44 -1.85 -9.76 -3.00
C THR A 44 -2.52 -9.08 -1.80
N ILE A 45 -3.03 -7.87 -1.99
CA ILE A 45 -3.74 -7.14 -0.95
C ILE A 45 -5.04 -7.86 -0.58
N ALA A 46 -5.83 -8.28 -1.57
CA ALA A 46 -7.08 -9.01 -1.37
C ALA A 46 -6.86 -10.30 -0.56
N ASP A 47 -5.84 -11.09 -0.92
CA ASP A 47 -5.52 -12.36 -0.27
C ASP A 47 -5.04 -12.16 1.17
N GLU A 48 -4.13 -11.20 1.41
CA GLU A 48 -3.53 -10.95 2.74
C GLU A 48 -4.52 -10.30 3.72
N LEU A 49 -5.43 -9.46 3.22
CA LEU A 49 -6.44 -8.79 4.03
C LEU A 49 -7.79 -9.53 4.06
N GLY A 50 -7.96 -10.59 3.27
CA GLY A 50 -9.22 -11.32 3.14
C GLY A 50 -10.36 -10.45 2.60
N VAL A 51 -10.04 -9.48 1.74
CA VAL A 51 -11.01 -8.54 1.15
C VAL A 51 -11.18 -8.79 -0.34
N THR A 52 -12.23 -8.24 -0.94
CA THR A 52 -12.39 -8.34 -2.40
C THR A 52 -11.31 -7.51 -3.14
N PRO A 53 -10.91 -7.89 -4.37
CA PRO A 53 -9.97 -7.10 -5.17
C PRO A 53 -10.42 -5.65 -5.43
N ARG A 54 -11.73 -5.38 -5.39
CA ARG A 54 -12.28 -4.03 -5.50
C ARG A 54 -12.10 -3.25 -4.20
N ALA A 55 -12.35 -3.87 -3.05
CA ALA A 55 -12.07 -3.27 -1.75
C ALA A 55 -10.56 -2.99 -1.58
N ALA A 56 -9.70 -3.90 -2.03
CA ALA A 56 -8.25 -3.70 -2.07
C ALA A 56 -7.87 -2.43 -2.87
N GLN A 57 -8.45 -2.25 -4.06
CA GLN A 57 -8.23 -1.04 -4.87
C GLN A 57 -8.71 0.24 -4.17
N THR A 58 -9.85 0.21 -3.47
CA THR A 58 -10.32 1.33 -2.67
C THR A 58 -9.37 1.67 -1.53
N LEU A 59 -8.89 0.67 -0.78
CA LEU A 59 -7.93 0.88 0.32
C LEU A 59 -6.61 1.49 -0.17
N VAL A 60 -6.13 1.04 -1.33
CA VAL A 60 -4.93 1.58 -1.98
C VAL A 60 -5.13 3.04 -2.39
N ALA A 61 -6.30 3.38 -2.95
CA ALA A 61 -6.65 4.75 -3.31
C ALA A 61 -6.76 5.66 -2.07
N ASP A 62 -7.38 5.17 -1.00
CA ASP A 62 -7.49 5.88 0.29
C ASP A 62 -6.11 6.16 0.91
N LEU A 63 -5.18 5.22 0.75
CA LEU A 63 -3.81 5.36 1.25
C LEU A 63 -2.97 6.31 0.38
N GLY A 64 -3.34 6.45 -0.90
CA GLY A 64 -2.66 7.29 -1.89
C GLY A 64 -1.39 6.64 -2.44
N LEU A 65 -1.35 5.31 -2.55
CA LEU A 65 -0.19 4.62 -3.11
C LEU A 65 -0.07 4.89 -4.60
N ARG A 66 1.17 5.01 -5.08
CA ARG A 66 1.43 5.30 -6.48
C ARG A 66 1.41 4.02 -7.31
N GLU A 67 0.60 4.00 -8.35
CA GLU A 67 0.58 2.91 -9.33
C GLU A 67 1.92 2.92 -10.08
N LEU A 68 2.64 1.80 -10.03
CA LEU A 68 3.95 1.64 -10.66
C LEU A 68 3.85 0.97 -12.04
N THR A 69 2.75 0.28 -12.31
CA THR A 69 2.55 -0.51 -13.52
C THR A 69 1.44 0.09 -14.38
N GLY A 70 1.80 0.75 -15.49
CA GLY A 70 0.84 1.35 -16.42
C GLY A 70 0.11 0.38 -17.37
N ARG A 71 -0.29 -0.81 -16.91
CA ARG A 71 -1.00 -1.81 -17.75
C ARG A 71 -2.33 -2.20 -17.10
N GLU A 72 -3.43 -1.97 -17.81
CA GLU A 72 -4.84 -2.16 -17.36
C GLU A 72 -5.12 -3.48 -16.63
N ARG A 73 -4.42 -4.56 -17.01
CA ARG A 73 -4.69 -5.93 -16.50
C ARG A 73 -3.92 -6.28 -15.22
N TYR A 74 -2.78 -5.63 -14.96
CA TYR A 74 -1.97 -5.89 -13.76
C TYR A 74 -1.54 -4.57 -13.14
N ARG A 75 -2.23 -4.20 -12.05
CA ARG A 75 -1.90 -3.02 -11.25
C ARG A 75 -1.12 -3.45 -10.02
N ALA A 76 0.04 -2.86 -9.85
CA ALA A 76 0.86 -2.96 -8.67
C ALA A 76 1.24 -1.56 -8.19
N TRP A 77 1.29 -1.43 -6.88
CA TRP A 77 1.56 -0.19 -6.17
C TRP A 77 2.78 -0.36 -5.30
N GLY A 78 3.54 0.72 -5.17
CA GLY A 78 4.71 0.76 -4.30
C GLY A 78 4.93 2.14 -3.74
N ILE A 79 5.86 2.21 -2.81
CA ILE A 79 6.36 3.43 -2.20
C ILE A 79 7.45 3.97 -3.12
N LEU A 80 7.29 5.18 -3.65
CA LEU A 80 8.25 5.86 -4.53
C LEU A 80 9.01 6.96 -3.78
#